data_AF-A0A2E8E2V2-F1
#
_entry.id   AF-A0A2E8E2V2-F1
#
_cell.length_a   1.000
_cell.length_b   1.000
_cell.length_c   1.000
_cell.angle_alpha   90.00
_cell.angle_beta   90.00
_cell.angle_gamma   90.00
#
_symmetry.space_group_name_H-M   'P 1'
#
loop_
_entity.id
_entity.type
_entity.pdbx_description
1 polymer ?
#
loop_
_entity_poly.entity_id
_entity_poly.type
_entity_poly.pdbx_seq_one_letter_code
_entity_poly.pdbx_strand_id
1 'polypeptide(L)'
;MRTTVTLDADVERMLRDNMHRTRRSFKETLNQAIRAGLTARRPPNGKGKPFVLEVRSMGLRQGIDPAALNKLADELEVDAVRALAGRSTRTESAN
;
A
#
# COMPACT_ATOMS: atom_id res chain seq x y z
N MET A 1 -9.57 19.43 27.43
CA MET A 1 -9.28 19.35 28.88
C MET A 1 -7.78 19.27 29.09
N ARG A 2 -7.24 19.92 30.13
CA ARG A 2 -5.83 19.82 30.52
C ARG A 2 -5.73 18.89 31.72
N THR A 3 -4.91 17.86 31.61
CA THR A 3 -4.73 16.83 32.64
C THR A 3 -3.23 16.57 32.77
N THR A 4 -2.74 16.47 34.00
CA THR A 4 -1.37 16.03 34.28
C THR A 4 -1.42 14.53 34.54
N VAL A 5 -0.58 13.77 33.84
CA VAL A 5 -0.47 12.31 34.00
C VAL A 5 0.98 11.97 34.28
N THR A 6 1.21 11.03 35.20
CA THR A 6 2.52 10.45 35.45
C THR A 6 2.70 9.26 34.52
N LEU A 7 3.86 9.16 33.86
CA LEU A 7 4.19 8.07 32.94
C LEU A 7 5.43 7.35 33.43
N ASP A 8 5.44 6.03 33.26
CA ASP A 8 6.64 5.23 33.47
C ASP A 8 7.69 5.55 32.39
N ALA A 9 8.98 5.36 32.72
CA ALA A 9 10.09 5.76 31.87
C ALA A 9 10.12 5.02 30.51
N ASP A 10 9.62 3.80 30.47
CA ASP A 10 9.44 3.03 29.23
C ASP A 10 8.31 3.59 28.37
N VAL A 11 7.18 3.95 28.95
CA VAL A 11 6.04 4.55 28.24
C VAL A 11 6.43 5.91 27.65
N GLU A 12 7.16 6.75 28.39
CA GLU A 12 7.66 8.01 27.85
C GLU A 12 8.56 7.79 26.63
N ARG A 13 9.51 6.83 26.73
CA ARG A 13 10.40 6.47 25.61
C ARG A 13 9.62 6.00 24.39
N MET A 14 8.63 5.12 24.58
CA MET A 14 7.76 4.64 23.51
C MET A 14 7.00 5.78 22.82
N LEU A 15 6.50 6.75 23.59
CA LEU A 15 5.83 7.93 23.04
C LEU A 15 6.80 8.80 22.22
N ARG A 16 8.02 9.05 22.71
CA ARG A 16 9.04 9.81 21.98
C ARG A 16 9.43 9.14 20.68
N ASP A 17 9.66 7.83 20.68
CA ASP A 17 9.97 7.06 19.47
C ASP A 17 8.82 7.17 18.44
N ASN A 18 7.57 7.09 18.91
CA ASN A 18 6.41 7.24 18.05
C ASN A 18 6.27 8.67 17.48
N MET A 19 6.55 9.70 18.29
CA MET A 19 6.61 11.09 17.82
C MET A 19 7.62 11.26 16.70
N HIS A 20 8.83 10.70 16.85
CA HIS A 20 9.88 10.79 15.82
C HIS A 20 9.45 10.11 14.51
N ARG A 21 8.81 8.93 14.60
CA ARG A 21 8.32 8.19 13.42
C ARG A 21 7.17 8.88 12.72
N THR A 22 6.24 9.49 13.48
CA THR A 22 5.01 10.07 12.93
C THR A 22 5.07 11.58 12.70
N ARG A 23 6.14 12.24 13.18
CA ARG A 23 6.32 13.70 13.20
C ARG A 23 5.14 14.44 13.86
N ARG A 24 4.61 13.87 14.94
CA ARG A 24 3.48 14.43 15.71
C ARG A 24 3.94 14.97 17.05
N SER A 25 3.15 15.88 17.61
CA SER A 25 3.39 16.42 18.95
C SER A 25 3.13 15.38 20.04
N PHE A 26 3.76 15.54 21.21
CA PHE A 26 3.57 14.64 22.36
C PHE A 26 2.10 14.46 22.73
N LYS A 27 1.33 15.57 22.74
CA LYS A 27 -0.11 15.57 23.02
C LYS A 27 -0.88 14.70 22.02
N GLU A 28 -0.59 14.83 20.73
CA GLU A 28 -1.29 14.08 19.68
C GLU A 28 -0.97 12.60 19.78
N THR A 29 0.31 12.26 19.93
CA THR A 29 0.77 10.88 20.09
C THR A 29 0.17 10.22 21.32
N LEU A 30 0.18 10.90 22.48
CA LEU A 30 -0.42 10.40 23.73
C LEU A 30 -1.93 10.16 23.56
N ASN A 31 -2.66 11.15 23.06
CA ASN A 31 -4.11 11.01 22.88
C ASN A 31 -4.47 9.92 21.86
N GLN A 32 -3.70 9.79 20.77
CA GLN A 32 -3.91 8.74 19.78
C GLN A 32 -3.64 7.36 20.38
N ALA A 33 -2.57 7.20 21.15
CA ALA A 33 -2.25 5.94 21.82
C ALA A 33 -3.36 5.52 22.80
N ILE A 34 -3.85 6.46 23.62
CA ILE A 34 -4.96 6.22 24.55
C ILE A 34 -6.24 5.83 23.78
N ARG A 35 -6.60 6.58 22.72
CA ARG A 35 -7.76 6.25 21.89
C ARG A 35 -7.63 4.86 21.28
N ALA A 36 -6.47 4.54 20.70
CA ALA A 36 -6.21 3.23 20.11
C ALA A 36 -6.35 2.12 21.16
N GLY A 37 -5.76 2.26 22.35
CA GLY A 37 -5.84 1.27 23.41
C GLY A 37 -7.26 1.09 23.99
N LEU A 38 -8.00 2.18 24.18
CA LEU A 38 -9.36 2.13 24.71
C LEU A 38 -10.40 1.70 23.67
N THR A 39 -10.19 1.99 22.39
CA THR A 39 -11.06 1.55 21.28
C THR A 39 -10.76 0.11 20.85
N ALA A 40 -9.50 -0.34 20.91
CA ALA A 40 -9.10 -1.71 20.57
C ALA A 40 -9.60 -2.76 21.58
N ARG A 41 -10.10 -2.35 22.76
CA ARG A 41 -10.65 -3.28 23.77
C ARG A 41 -11.96 -3.96 23.37
N ARG A 42 -12.52 -3.60 22.21
CA ARG A 42 -13.49 -4.45 21.54
C ARG A 42 -12.76 -5.17 20.41
N PRO A 43 -12.30 -6.43 20.60
CA PRO A 43 -12.32 -7.31 19.44
C PRO A 43 -13.74 -7.17 18.88
N PRO A 44 -13.94 -6.93 17.57
CA PRO A 44 -15.25 -7.17 17.01
C PRO A 44 -15.63 -8.58 17.51
N ASN A 45 -16.75 -8.70 18.22
CA ASN A 45 -17.32 -9.98 18.67
C ASN A 45 -17.80 -10.76 17.43
N GLY A 46 -16.89 -10.99 16.52
CA GLY A 46 -17.14 -11.24 15.13
C GLY A 46 -15.74 -11.36 14.58
N LYS A 47 -15.24 -12.60 14.59
CA LYS A 47 -14.17 -13.03 13.69
C LYS A 47 -14.40 -12.25 12.40
N GLY A 48 -13.53 -11.29 12.09
CA GLY A 48 -13.68 -10.49 10.87
C GLY A 48 -13.96 -11.47 9.75
N LYS A 49 -15.02 -11.24 8.97
CA LYS A 49 -15.46 -12.20 7.96
C LYS A 49 -14.21 -12.65 7.20
N PRO A 50 -13.90 -13.96 7.15
CA PRO A 50 -12.68 -14.42 6.50
C PRO A 50 -12.55 -13.75 5.14
N PHE A 51 -11.36 -13.29 4.82
CA PHE A 51 -11.10 -12.79 3.48
C PHE A 51 -11.36 -13.93 2.49
N VAL A 52 -12.40 -13.80 1.67
CA VAL A 52 -12.75 -14.77 0.62
C VAL A 52 -12.35 -14.16 -0.71
N LEU A 53 -11.47 -14.85 -1.44
CA LEU A 53 -11.11 -14.52 -2.81
C LEU A 53 -12.16 -15.14 -3.74
N GLU A 54 -12.97 -14.31 -4.39
CA GLU A 54 -13.83 -14.73 -5.51
C GLU A 54 -12.96 -14.89 -6.76
N VAL A 55 -12.39 -16.07 -6.95
CA VAL A 55 -11.54 -16.37 -8.11
C VAL A 55 -12.40 -16.64 -9.34
N ARG A 56 -12.07 -15.98 -10.44
CA ARG A 56 -12.62 -16.30 -11.77
C ARG A 56 -11.56 -17.05 -12.58
N SER A 57 -11.93 -18.21 -13.13
CA SER A 57 -11.07 -18.90 -14.10
C SER A 57 -11.00 -18.07 -15.38
N MET A 58 -9.85 -17.43 -15.63
CA MET A 58 -9.59 -16.63 -16.83
C MET A 58 -8.98 -17.46 -17.97
N GLY A 59 -8.56 -18.71 -17.68
CA GLY A 59 -7.82 -19.56 -18.62
C GLY A 59 -6.47 -18.96 -19.04
N LEU A 60 -5.79 -19.65 -19.96
CA LEU A 60 -4.60 -19.13 -20.63
C LEU A 60 -4.99 -18.60 -22.01
N ARG A 61 -4.36 -17.50 -22.42
CA ARG A 61 -4.54 -16.98 -23.78
C ARG A 61 -3.90 -17.95 -24.77
N GLN A 62 -4.64 -18.35 -25.80
CA GLN A 62 -4.11 -19.21 -26.86
C GLN A 62 -2.91 -18.53 -27.54
N GLY A 63 -1.90 -19.33 -27.89
CA GLY A 63 -0.65 -18.85 -28.49
C GLY A 63 0.38 -18.30 -27.50
N ILE A 64 0.05 -18.21 -26.21
CA ILE A 64 1.01 -17.86 -25.16
C ILE A 64 1.44 -19.12 -24.42
N ASP A 65 2.73 -19.43 -24.48
CA ASP A 65 3.32 -20.50 -23.67
C ASP A 65 3.53 -20.01 -22.23
N PRO A 66 2.83 -20.56 -21.23
CA PRO A 66 2.97 -20.17 -19.84
C PRO A 66 4.35 -20.49 -19.25
N ALA A 67 5.12 -21.39 -19.87
CA ALA A 67 6.49 -21.70 -19.43
C ALA A 67 7.54 -20.72 -19.98
N ALA A 68 7.16 -19.85 -20.92
CA ALA A 68 8.08 -18.94 -21.63
C ALA A 68 7.63 -17.47 -21.56
N LEU A 69 7.13 -17.02 -20.40
CA LEU A 69 6.63 -15.65 -20.20
C LEU A 69 7.67 -14.55 -20.42
N ASN A 70 8.97 -14.87 -20.30
CA ASN A 70 10.04 -13.93 -20.62
C ASN A 70 10.01 -13.51 -22.10
N LYS A 71 9.76 -14.46 -23.02
CA LYS A 71 9.68 -14.14 -24.45
C LYS A 71 8.49 -13.24 -24.77
N LEU A 72 7.35 -13.47 -24.11
CA LEU A 72 6.19 -12.59 -24.23
C LEU A 72 6.52 -11.18 -23.73
N ALA A 73 7.28 -11.05 -22.65
CA ALA A 73 7.71 -9.74 -22.16
C ALA A 73 8.60 -9.02 -23.18
N ASP A 74 9.57 -9.73 -23.79
CA ASP A 74 10.44 -9.18 -24.82
C ASP A 74 9.63 -8.69 -26.04
N GLU A 75 8.65 -9.47 -26.51
CA GLU A 75 7.76 -9.10 -27.62
C GLU A 75 6.94 -7.83 -27.31
N LEU A 76 6.37 -7.75 -26.10
CA LEU A 76 5.59 -6.59 -25.67
C LEU A 76 6.45 -5.32 -25.54
N GLU A 77 7.71 -5.46 -25.14
CA GLU A 77 8.66 -4.34 -25.07
C GLU A 77 8.98 -3.79 -26.47
N VAL A 78 9.27 -4.67 -27.43
CA VAL A 78 9.51 -4.29 -28.83
C VAL A 78 8.30 -3.56 -29.41
N ASP A 79 7.09 -4.08 -29.18
CA ASP A 79 5.85 -3.45 -29.64
C ASP A 79 5.63 -2.07 -29.01
N ALA A 80 5.94 -1.91 -27.72
CA ALA A 80 5.84 -0.63 -27.02
C ALA A 80 6.80 0.42 -27.59
N VAL A 81 8.05 0.03 -27.86
CA VAL A 81 9.06 0.90 -28.50
C VAL A 81 8.61 1.31 -29.90
N ARG A 82 8.10 0.35 -30.69
CA ARG A 82 7.57 0.64 -32.03
C ARG A 82 6.39 1.61 -32.00
N ALA A 83 5.48 1.43 -31.04
CA ALA A 83 4.34 2.31 -30.87
C ALA A 83 4.75 3.73 -30.47
N LEU A 84 5.80 3.88 -29.64
CA LEU A 84 6.40 5.17 -29.30
C LEU A 84 7.03 5.84 -30.54
N ALA A 85 7.86 5.12 -31.28
CA ALA A 85 8.52 5.65 -32.49
C ALA A 85 7.52 6.14 -33.54
N GLY A 86 6.42 5.40 -33.75
CA GLY A 86 5.37 5.80 -34.69
C GLY A 86 4.55 7.03 -34.26
N ARG A 87 4.58 7.41 -32.97
CA ARG A 87 3.99 8.68 -32.50
C ARG A 87 4.89 9.85 -32.80
N SER A 88 6.20 9.69 -32.62
CA SER A 88 7.21 10.72 -32.88
C SER A 88 7.17 11.19 -34.33
N THR A 89 7.12 10.25 -35.28
CA THR A 89 7.10 10.54 -36.72
C THR A 89 5.81 11.20 -37.21
N ARG A 90 4.70 11.08 -36.46
CA ARG A 90 3.41 11.69 -36.83
C ARG A 90 3.36 13.18 -36.46
N THR A 91 4.18 13.61 -35.51
CA THR A 91 4.33 15.02 -35.12
C THR A 91 5.25 15.81 -36.05
N GLU A 92 6.20 15.16 -36.73
CA GLU A 92 7.13 15.84 -37.65
C GLU A 92 6.54 16.07 -39.05
N SER A 93 5.59 15.25 -39.52
CA SER A 93 4.97 15.41 -40.86
C SER A 93 3.78 16.37 -40.88
N ALA A 94 3.53 17.13 -39.81
CA ALA A 94 2.40 18.06 -39.68
C ALA A 94 2.83 19.53 -39.49
N ASN A 95 4.10 19.85 -39.75
CA ASN A 95 4.66 21.20 -39.77
C ASN A 95 5.39 21.45 -41.11
#